data_AF-A0AAP0S046-F1
#
_entry.id   AF-A0AAP0S046-F1
#
_cell.length_a   1.000
_cell.length_b   1.000
_cell.length_c   1.000
_cell.angle_alpha   90.00
_cell.angle_beta   90.00
_cell.angle_gamma   90.00
#
_symmetry.space_group_name_H-M   'P 1'
#
loop_
_entity.id
_entity.type
_entity.pdbx_description
1 polymer ?
#
loop_
_entity_poly.entity_id
_entity_poly.type
_entity_poly.pdbx_seq_one_letter_code
_entity_poly.pdbx_strand_id
1 'polypeptide(L)'
;MIMMQPEYLFQGLEYDVRVVNGFTSNSSLPLVIWCSSKDQNLGGRALQEGDDFSWSLKANFWGTAHFLCTIKWDQKRKSFDAFWVHRDSHRCGPLRRCFWLVKEDGFYFSNDETNWKKEFAWI
;
A
#
# COMPACT_ATOMS: atom_id res chain seq x y z
N MET A 1 31.65 -4.05 -19.74
CA MET A 1 31.06 -3.91 -18.39
C MET A 1 29.56 -3.74 -18.58
N ILE A 2 28.76 -4.77 -18.32
CA ILE A 2 27.31 -4.74 -18.56
C ILE A 2 26.68 -3.99 -17.39
N MET A 3 26.07 -2.84 -17.66
CA MET A 3 25.30 -2.10 -16.67
C MET A 3 24.05 -2.92 -16.36
N MET A 4 24.02 -3.61 -15.21
CA MET A 4 22.78 -4.21 -14.72
C MET A 4 21.83 -3.07 -14.37
N GLN A 5 20.70 -2.94 -15.06
CA GLN A 5 19.67 -1.99 -14.64
C GLN A 5 19.19 -2.37 -13.23
N PRO A 6 18.91 -1.41 -12.33
CA PRO A 6 18.52 -1.71 -10.94
C PRO A 6 17.32 -2.66 -10.84
N GLU A 7 16.45 -2.65 -11.85
CA GLU A 7 15.24 -3.47 -11.98
C GLU A 7 15.51 -4.98 -11.98
N TYR A 8 16.66 -5.44 -12.47
CA TYR A 8 17.01 -6.87 -12.50
C TYR A 8 17.16 -7.46 -11.08
N LEU A 9 17.53 -6.64 -10.09
CA LEU A 9 17.78 -7.10 -8.72
C LEU A 9 16.52 -7.55 -7.99
N PHE A 10 15.35 -7.06 -8.41
CA PHE A 10 14.09 -7.31 -7.72
C PHE A 10 13.18 -8.27 -8.47
N GLN A 11 13.64 -8.79 -9.61
CA GLN A 11 12.87 -9.72 -10.41
C GLN A 11 12.46 -10.95 -9.60
N GLY A 12 11.17 -11.25 -9.64
CA GLY A 12 10.62 -12.47 -9.04
C GLY A 12 10.55 -12.43 -7.52
N LEU A 13 10.93 -11.33 -6.89
CA LEU A 13 10.70 -11.12 -5.47
C LEU A 13 9.21 -10.92 -5.20
N GLU A 14 8.74 -11.52 -4.11
CA GLU A 14 7.37 -11.38 -3.65
C GLU A 14 7.31 -10.34 -2.54
N TYR A 15 6.28 -9.50 -2.59
CA TYR A 15 5.98 -8.46 -1.61
C TYR A 15 4.57 -8.63 -1.11
N ASP A 16 4.39 -8.42 0.19
CA ASP A 16 3.08 -8.37 0.83
C ASP A 16 2.73 -6.92 1.13
N VAL A 17 1.56 -6.47 0.69
CA VAL A 17 1.06 -5.12 0.93
C VAL A 17 -0.22 -5.23 1.73
N ARG A 18 -0.31 -4.44 2.79
CA ARG A 18 -1.47 -4.42 3.69
C ARG A 18 -1.86 -2.98 4.01
N VAL A 19 -3.14 -2.67 3.85
CA VAL A 19 -3.72 -1.37 4.20
C VAL A 19 -4.75 -1.60 5.30
N VAL A 20 -4.48 -1.06 6.49
CA VAL A 20 -5.27 -1.26 7.70
C VAL A 20 -6.08 0.00 8.01
N ASN A 21 -7.34 -0.17 8.37
CA ASN A 21 -8.13 0.88 9.00
C ASN A 21 -7.73 1.02 10.48
N GLY A 22 -6.96 2.05 10.78
CA GLY A 22 -6.44 2.37 12.12
C GLY A 22 -7.25 3.42 12.86
N PHE A 23 -8.50 3.66 12.47
CA PHE A 23 -9.40 4.57 13.16
C PHE A 23 -9.69 4.04 14.57
N THR A 24 -10.03 4.93 15.49
CA THR A 24 -10.32 4.55 16.90
C THR A 24 -11.61 5.19 17.42
N SER A 25 -12.28 5.95 16.56
CA SER A 25 -13.46 6.73 16.89
C SER A 25 -14.74 5.87 17.02
N ASN A 26 -14.67 4.54 16.87
CA ASN A 26 -15.83 3.64 16.89
C ASN A 26 -16.97 4.10 15.95
N SER A 27 -16.60 4.71 14.82
CA SER A 27 -17.56 5.16 13.81
C SER A 27 -18.12 3.96 13.05
N SER A 28 -19.44 3.92 12.84
CA SER A 28 -20.07 2.92 11.97
C SER A 28 -19.80 3.15 10.48
N LEU A 29 -19.11 4.25 10.14
CA LEU A 29 -18.80 4.62 8.77
C LEU A 29 -17.50 3.92 8.30
N PRO A 30 -17.57 2.98 7.34
CA PRO A 30 -16.39 2.26 6.89
C PRO A 30 -15.49 3.10 5.98
N LEU A 31 -14.20 2.74 5.95
CA LEU A 31 -13.30 3.15 4.87
C LEU A 31 -13.58 2.29 3.64
N VAL A 32 -13.89 2.90 2.51
CA VAL A 32 -14.03 2.16 1.25
C VAL A 32 -12.73 2.27 0.48
N ILE A 33 -12.04 1.15 0.30
CA ILE A 33 -10.79 1.05 -0.45
C ILE A 33 -11.03 0.32 -1.77
N TRP A 34 -10.35 0.74 -2.82
CA TRP A 34 -10.17 -0.05 -4.03
C TRP A 34 -8.78 0.18 -4.59
N CYS A 35 -8.19 -0.88 -5.13
CA CYS A 35 -6.80 -0.86 -5.60
C CYS A 35 -6.69 -1.54 -6.96
N SER A 36 -5.82 -1.00 -7.80
CA SER A 36 -5.52 -1.59 -9.09
C SER A 36 -4.08 -1.29 -9.51
N SER A 37 -3.51 -2.19 -10.27
CA SER A 37 -2.35 -1.95 -11.11
C SER A 37 -2.78 -1.79 -12.57
N LYS A 38 -1.81 -1.59 -13.46
CA LYS A 38 -2.04 -1.53 -14.91
C LYS A 38 -2.75 -2.78 -15.44
N ASP A 39 -2.36 -3.96 -14.93
CA ASP A 39 -2.77 -5.25 -15.49
C ASP A 39 -3.71 -6.03 -14.56
N GLN A 40 -3.88 -5.59 -13.30
CA GLN A 40 -4.65 -6.30 -12.28
C GLN A 40 -5.56 -5.36 -11.50
N ASN A 41 -6.85 -5.67 -11.46
CA ASN A 41 -7.79 -5.01 -10.58
C ASN A 41 -8.01 -5.87 -9.32
N LEU A 42 -7.71 -5.34 -8.14
CA LEU A 42 -7.92 -6.03 -6.87
C LEU A 42 -9.37 -5.86 -6.36
N GLY A 43 -10.15 -5.01 -7.02
CA GLY A 43 -11.51 -4.66 -6.60
C GLY A 43 -11.49 -3.71 -5.41
N GLY A 44 -12.63 -3.65 -4.71
CA GLY A 44 -12.78 -2.81 -3.53
C GLY A 44 -13.49 -3.51 -2.39
N ARG A 45 -13.27 -2.99 -1.18
CA ARG A 45 -13.84 -3.47 0.08
C ARG A 45 -14.21 -2.27 0.96
N ALA A 46 -15.22 -2.46 1.79
CA ALA A 46 -15.47 -1.61 2.94
C ALA A 46 -14.73 -2.20 4.15
N LEU A 47 -13.95 -1.38 4.86
CA LEU A 47 -13.15 -1.75 6.03
C LEU A 47 -13.75 -1.08 7.26
N GLN A 48 -14.18 -1.87 8.24
CA GLN A 48 -14.51 -1.40 9.58
C GLN A 48 -13.23 -1.12 10.37
N GLU A 49 -13.38 -0.58 11.58
CA GLU A 49 -12.25 -0.37 12.49
C GLU A 49 -11.47 -1.67 12.71
N GLY A 50 -10.15 -1.63 12.47
CA GLY A 50 -9.26 -2.79 12.59
C GLY A 50 -9.21 -3.73 11.38
N ASP A 51 -10.14 -3.61 10.42
CA ASP A 51 -10.12 -4.40 9.19
C ASP A 51 -8.95 -3.99 8.28
N ASP A 52 -8.52 -4.92 7.44
CA ASP A 52 -7.48 -4.68 6.44
C ASP A 52 -7.82 -5.15 5.03
N PHE A 53 -7.16 -4.52 4.07
CA PHE A 53 -7.11 -4.93 2.68
C PHE A 53 -5.67 -5.29 2.33
N SER A 54 -5.43 -6.57 2.02
CA SER A 54 -4.10 -7.08 1.75
C SER A 54 -4.03 -7.93 0.49
N TRP A 55 -2.85 -7.92 -0.13
CA TRP A 55 -2.52 -8.74 -1.29
C TRP A 55 -1.02 -8.99 -1.37
N SER A 56 -0.65 -10.08 -2.01
CA SER A 56 0.73 -10.37 -2.37
C SER A 56 0.92 -10.11 -3.87
N LEU A 57 2.12 -9.65 -4.23
CA LEU A 57 2.48 -9.39 -5.62
C LEU A 57 3.91 -9.86 -5.89
N LYS A 58 4.15 -10.20 -7.16
CA LYS A 58 5.49 -10.56 -7.63
C LYS A 58 6.05 -9.44 -8.49
N ALA A 59 7.21 -8.92 -8.11
CA ALA A 59 7.91 -7.92 -8.89
C ALA A 59 8.36 -8.50 -10.24
N ASN A 60 8.10 -7.75 -11.30
CA ASN A 60 8.39 -8.13 -12.68
C ASN A 60 9.24 -7.08 -13.39
N PHE A 61 9.92 -7.53 -14.46
CA PHE A 61 11.03 -6.83 -15.11
C PHE A 61 10.68 -5.45 -15.66
N TRP A 62 9.40 -5.16 -15.90
CA TRP A 62 8.96 -3.96 -16.62
C TRP A 62 8.38 -2.89 -15.69
N GLY A 63 8.61 -2.99 -14.38
CA GLY A 63 8.12 -1.98 -13.43
C GLY A 63 6.59 -1.95 -13.29
N THR A 64 5.87 -2.98 -13.76
CA THR A 64 4.40 -3.03 -13.73
C THR A 64 3.83 -3.42 -12.38
N ALA A 65 4.69 -3.81 -11.42
CA ALA A 65 4.33 -3.92 -10.01
C ALA A 65 4.15 -2.51 -9.39
N HIS A 66 3.05 -1.86 -9.78
CA HIS A 66 2.59 -0.56 -9.31
C HIS A 66 1.11 -0.67 -9.00
N PHE A 67 0.74 -0.54 -7.72
CA PHE A 67 -0.63 -0.60 -7.24
C PHE A 67 -1.04 0.76 -6.70
N LEU A 68 -1.97 1.40 -7.40
CA LEU A 68 -2.63 2.63 -6.98
C LEU A 68 -3.88 2.25 -6.20
N CYS A 69 -3.95 2.68 -4.95
CA CYS A 69 -5.14 2.53 -4.12
C CYS A 69 -5.85 3.87 -4.01
N THR A 70 -7.16 3.82 -3.89
CA THR A 70 -7.97 4.96 -3.50
C THR A 70 -8.82 4.58 -2.31
N ILE A 71 -8.83 5.45 -1.30
CA ILE A 71 -9.66 5.30 -0.11
C ILE A 71 -10.63 6.46 -0.05
N LYS A 72 -11.88 6.12 0.24
CA LYS A 72 -12.95 7.06 0.54
C LYS A 72 -13.35 6.92 2.00
N TRP A 73 -13.45 8.05 2.68
CA TRP A 73 -13.99 8.18 4.03
C TRP A 73 -14.94 9.37 4.06
N ASP A 74 -16.24 9.11 4.25
CA ASP A 74 -17.28 10.15 4.17
C ASP A 74 -17.19 10.94 2.84
N GLN A 75 -16.94 12.25 2.92
CA GLN A 75 -16.73 13.16 1.79
C GLN A 75 -15.26 13.23 1.34
N LYS A 76 -14.32 12.66 2.11
CA LYS A 76 -12.89 12.65 1.78
C LYS A 76 -12.58 11.48 0.84
N ARG A 77 -11.70 11.72 -0.12
CA ARG A 77 -11.19 10.71 -1.04
C ARG A 77 -9.72 10.98 -1.31
N LYS A 78 -8.87 9.97 -1.18
CA LYS A 78 -7.44 10.09 -1.46
C LYS A 78 -6.93 8.88 -2.22
N SER A 79 -6.20 9.15 -3.31
CA SER A 79 -5.46 8.15 -4.06
C SER A 79 -3.99 8.21 -3.67
N PHE A 80 -3.35 7.06 -3.59
CA PHE A 80 -1.94 6.94 -3.25
C PHE A 80 -1.35 5.65 -3.82
N ASP A 81 -0.07 5.68 -4.15
CA ASP A 81 0.65 4.48 -4.56
C ASP A 81 0.90 3.62 -3.33
N ALA A 82 0.12 2.55 -3.17
CA ALA A 82 0.27 1.63 -2.05
C ALA A 82 1.53 0.78 -2.21
N PHE A 83 1.89 0.47 -3.45
CA PHE A 83 3.16 -0.16 -3.78
C PHE A 83 3.64 0.29 -5.15
N TRP A 84 4.92 0.63 -5.26
CA TRP A 84 5.60 0.80 -6.54
C TRP A 84 7.01 0.27 -6.44
N VAL A 85 7.35 -0.75 -7.25
CA VAL A 85 8.62 -1.47 -7.15
C VAL A 85 9.85 -0.54 -7.16
N HIS A 86 9.84 0.53 -7.97
CA HIS A 86 10.96 1.46 -8.06
C HIS A 86 11.17 2.29 -6.78
N ARG A 87 10.10 2.53 -6.02
CA ARG A 87 10.12 3.27 -4.76
C ARG A 87 10.30 2.36 -3.55
N ASP A 88 9.63 1.21 -3.57
CA ASP A 88 9.37 0.43 -2.37
C ASP A 88 10.21 -0.84 -2.24
N SER A 89 10.98 -1.23 -3.27
CA SER A 89 11.80 -2.45 -3.26
C SER A 89 12.73 -2.56 -2.04
N HIS A 90 13.27 -1.44 -1.57
CA HIS A 90 14.08 -1.36 -0.37
C HIS A 90 13.29 -0.94 0.88
N ARG A 91 12.27 -0.08 0.68
CA ARG A 91 11.52 0.53 1.78
C ARG A 91 10.71 -0.50 2.57
N CYS A 92 10.21 -1.55 1.93
CA CYS A 92 9.46 -2.63 2.58
C CYS A 92 10.33 -3.62 3.37
N GLY A 93 11.60 -3.26 3.59
CA GLY A 93 12.49 -3.97 4.48
C GLY A 93 12.89 -5.37 3.99
N PRO A 94 13.68 -6.10 4.79
CA PRO A 94 14.17 -7.43 4.41
C PRO A 94 13.06 -8.47 4.29
N LEU A 95 11.94 -8.27 5.00
CA LEU A 95 10.76 -9.14 4.96
C LEU A 95 9.84 -8.83 3.77
N ARG A 96 10.10 -7.76 3.01
CA ARG A 96 9.32 -7.35 1.83
C ARG A 96 7.84 -7.11 2.14
N ARG A 97 7.58 -6.54 3.32
CA ARG A 97 6.23 -6.20 3.77
C ARG A 97 6.04 -4.70 3.82
N CYS A 98 4.96 -4.24 3.22
CA CYS A 98 4.60 -2.85 3.12
C CYS A 98 3.29 -2.64 3.85
N PHE A 99 3.31 -1.93 4.97
CA PHE A 99 2.13 -1.69 5.77
C PHE A 99 1.72 -0.23 5.68
N TRP A 100 0.43 -0.02 5.43
CA TRP A 100 -0.22 1.26 5.50
C TRP A 100 -1.22 1.25 6.64
N LEU A 101 -1.15 2.26 7.50
CA LEU A 101 -2.13 2.49 8.55
C LEU A 101 -2.84 3.81 8.26
N VAL A 102 -4.14 3.71 8.02
CA VAL A 102 -4.97 4.86 7.66
C VAL A 102 -5.68 5.30 8.92
N LYS A 103 -5.50 6.56 9.31
CA LYS A 103 -6.09 7.17 10.51
C LYS A 103 -6.88 8.42 10.15
N GLU A 104 -7.64 8.96 11.09
CA GLU A 104 -8.46 10.16 10.92
C GLU A 104 -7.63 11.37 10.43
N ASP A 105 -6.35 11.42 10.78
CA ASP A 105 -5.44 12.53 10.48
C ASP A 105 -4.51 12.29 9.29
N GLY A 106 -4.47 11.08 8.72
CA GLY A 106 -3.66 10.78 7.55
C GLY A 106 -3.25 9.32 7.38
N PHE A 107 -2.22 9.14 6.56
CA PHE A 107 -1.74 7.85 6.09
C PHE A 107 -0.32 7.65 6.58
N TYR A 108 -0.08 6.50 7.18
CA TYR A 108 1.20 6.14 7.78
C TYR A 108 1.75 4.91 7.09
N PHE A 109 3.06 4.84 6.95
CA PHE A 109 3.75 3.69 6.41
C PHE A 109 4.66 3.05 7.47
N SER A 110 4.78 1.73 7.42
CA SER A 110 5.76 0.96 8.15
C SER A 110 6.17 -0.28 7.32
N ASN A 111 7.36 -0.82 7.59
CA ASN A 111 7.80 -2.12 7.08
C ASN A 111 7.92 -3.19 8.19
N ASP A 112 7.59 -2.85 9.43
CA ASP A 112 7.71 -3.71 10.62
C ASP A 112 6.48 -3.66 11.55
N GLU A 113 5.42 -2.92 11.18
CA GLU A 113 4.20 -2.65 11.95
C GLU A 113 4.41 -1.94 13.30
N THR A 114 5.64 -1.51 13.61
CA THR A 114 5.99 -0.84 14.87
C THR A 114 6.40 0.62 14.67
N ASN A 115 7.25 0.88 13.68
CA ASN A 115 7.77 2.21 13.37
C ASN A 115 6.93 2.85 12.27
N TRP A 116 5.89 3.57 12.67
CA TRP A 116 4.95 4.24 11.76
C TRP A 116 5.40 5.66 11.44
N LYS A 117 5.62 5.93 10.14
CA LYS A 117 5.92 7.27 9.64
C LYS A 117 4.71 7.83 8.90
N LYS A 118 4.25 9.03 9.30
CA LYS A 118 3.22 9.75 8.56
C LYS A 118 3.77 10.18 7.20
N GLU A 119 3.12 9.75 6.12
CA GLU A 119 3.50 10.11 4.76
C GLU A 119 2.71 11.34 4.30
N PHE A 120 1.39 11.37 4.54
CA PHE A 120 0.54 12.48 4.13
C PHE A 120 -0.77 12.54 4.92
N ALA A 121 -1.38 13.72 4.99
CA ALA A 121 -2.72 13.94 5.54
C ALA A 121 -3.82 13.58 4.52
N TRP A 122 -5.10 13.68 4.89
CA TRP A 122 -6.22 13.51 3.95
C TRP A 122 -6.39 14.66 2.95
N ILE A 123 -5.82 15.83 3.24
CA ILE A 123 -5.89 17.06 2.44
C ILE A 123 -5.08 16.90 1.15
#